data_AF-A2DY86-F1
#
_entry.id   AF-A2DY86-F1
#
_cell.length_a   1.000
_cell.length_b   1.000
_cell.length_c   1.000
_cell.angle_alpha   90.00
_cell.angle_beta   90.00
_cell.angle_gamma   90.00
#
_symmetry.space_group_name_H-M   'P 1'
#
loop_
_entity.id
_entity.type
_entity.pdbx_description
1 polymer ?
#
loop_
_entity_poly.entity_id
_entity_poly.type
_entity_poly.pdbx_seq_one_letter_code
_entity_poly.pdbx_strand_id
1 'polypeptide(L)'
;MFFLLCARLVGASFKEQSCSVCNMLTWRVPQLLAQGKSDKEISREFNCVCTAERSPAALACRDYCNAMDVYKREIIRYIKAGEKPSEICVSHKFCPQSSNGHVHQKLFKRRVPRRELKP
;
A
#
# COMPACT_ATOMS: atom_id res chain seq x y z
N MET A 1 6.00 2.03 24.99
CA MET A 1 4.68 2.66 24.82
C MET A 1 4.46 3.14 23.38
N PHE A 2 4.58 2.23 22.40
CA PHE A 2 4.21 2.44 20.98
C PHE A 2 3.66 1.15 20.32
N PHE A 3 3.63 0.03 21.06
CA PHE A 3 3.24 -1.30 20.58
C PHE A 3 1.75 -1.63 20.75
N LEU A 4 0.93 -0.75 21.33
CA LEU A 4 -0.47 -1.00 21.69
C LEU A 4 -1.50 -0.32 20.77
N LEU A 5 -1.14 -0.02 19.52
CA LEU A 5 -2.06 0.52 18.51
C LEU A 5 -2.26 -0.39 17.28
N CYS A 6 -1.67 -1.58 17.22
CA CYS A 6 -1.73 -2.43 16.02
C CYS A 6 -2.88 -3.47 15.97
N ALA A 7 -3.69 -3.65 17.02
CA ALA A 7 -4.63 -4.78 17.05
C ALA A 7 -6.08 -4.50 16.61
N ARG A 8 -6.46 -3.24 16.30
CA ARG A 8 -7.86 -2.89 15.95
C ARG A 8 -8.09 -2.51 14.48
N LEU A 9 -7.10 -2.67 13.59
CA LEU A 9 -7.14 -2.17 12.20
C LEU A 9 -6.78 -3.21 11.12
N VAL A 10 -6.75 -4.51 11.44
CA VAL A 10 -6.54 -5.54 10.40
C VAL A 10 -7.87 -5.74 9.66
N GLY A 11 -8.12 -4.86 8.69
CA GLY A 11 -9.32 -4.88 7.85
C GLY A 11 -9.11 -4.23 6.49
N ALA A 12 -7.86 -4.08 6.03
CA ALA A 12 -7.58 -3.67 4.66
C ALA A 12 -7.55 -4.91 3.76
N SER A 13 -8.38 -4.95 2.71
CA SER A 13 -8.32 -6.02 1.72
C SER A 13 -6.99 -5.98 0.96
N PHE A 14 -6.49 -7.12 0.46
CA PHE A 14 -5.30 -7.17 -0.40
C PHE A 14 -5.34 -6.13 -1.54
N LYS A 15 -6.54 -5.86 -2.09
CA LYS A 15 -6.79 -4.86 -3.13
C LYS A 15 -6.64 -3.40 -2.66
N GLU A 16 -6.99 -3.12 -1.42
CA GLU A 16 -6.82 -1.78 -0.83
C GLU A 16 -5.34 -1.54 -0.52
N GLN A 17 -4.66 -2.57 0.00
CA GLN A 17 -3.24 -2.54 0.28
C GLN A 17 -2.41 -2.39 -1.00
N SER A 18 -2.73 -3.15 -2.07
CA SER A 18 -2.06 -3.04 -3.36
C SER A 18 -2.20 -1.65 -3.98
N CYS A 19 -3.39 -1.05 -3.89
CA CYS A 19 -3.64 0.27 -4.44
C CYS A 19 -2.88 1.37 -3.67
N SER A 20 -2.91 1.30 -2.33
CA SER A 20 -2.17 2.24 -1.48
C SER A 20 -0.66 2.17 -1.73
N VAL A 21 -0.11 0.95 -1.80
CA VAL A 21 1.31 0.73 -2.08
C VAL A 21 1.68 1.24 -3.46
N CYS A 22 0.84 0.98 -4.48
CA CYS A 22 1.09 1.48 -5.81
C CYS A 22 1.16 3.01 -5.86
N ASN A 23 0.16 3.70 -5.30
CA ASN A 23 0.13 5.16 -5.29
C ASN A 23 1.35 5.78 -4.56
N MET A 24 1.80 5.16 -3.47
CA MET A 24 2.99 5.58 -2.76
C MET A 24 4.25 5.45 -3.64
N LEU A 25 4.40 4.30 -4.30
CA LEU A 25 5.55 4.01 -5.16
C LEU A 25 5.58 4.93 -6.38
N THR A 26 4.45 5.10 -7.06
CA THR A 26 4.36 5.96 -8.24
C THR A 26 4.65 7.43 -7.91
N TRP A 27 4.32 7.88 -6.69
CA TRP A 27 4.73 9.20 -6.22
C TRP A 27 6.22 9.29 -5.85
N ARG A 28 6.77 8.28 -5.17
CA ARG A 28 8.11 8.37 -4.56
C ARG A 28 9.26 7.92 -5.45
N VAL A 29 9.08 6.85 -6.24
CA VAL A 29 10.13 6.26 -7.09
C VAL A 29 10.73 7.27 -8.08
N PRO A 30 9.97 8.13 -8.79
CA PRO A 30 10.56 9.11 -9.71
C PRO A 30 11.52 10.07 -9.01
N GLN A 31 11.21 10.47 -7.77
CA GLN A 31 12.06 11.36 -6.97
C GLN A 31 13.37 10.66 -6.59
N LEU A 32 13.32 9.37 -6.24
CA LEU A 32 14.50 8.59 -5.87
C LEU A 32 15.39 8.30 -7.10
N LEU A 33 14.78 8.06 -8.26
CA LEU A 33 15.51 7.94 -9.53
C LEU A 33 16.22 9.26 -9.88
N ALA A 34 15.55 10.40 -9.70
CA ALA A 34 16.15 11.72 -9.91
C ALA A 34 17.33 12.03 -8.96
N GLN A 35 17.36 11.37 -7.79
CA GLN A 35 18.49 11.44 -6.84
C GLN A 35 19.63 10.47 -7.21
N GLY A 36 19.53 9.73 -8.30
CA GLY A 36 20.54 8.77 -8.72
C GLY A 36 20.54 7.46 -7.94
N LYS A 37 19.47 7.15 -7.18
CA LYS A 37 19.37 5.89 -6.45
C LYS A 37 19.16 4.72 -7.41
N SER A 38 19.86 3.61 -7.15
CA SER A 38 19.68 2.34 -7.86
C SER A 38 18.35 1.66 -7.51
N ASP A 39 17.88 0.77 -8.37
CA ASP A 39 16.67 -0.04 -8.14
C ASP A 39 16.72 -0.79 -6.79
N LYS A 40 17.91 -1.24 -6.39
CA LYS A 40 18.14 -1.94 -5.11
C LYS A 40 17.95 -1.00 -3.91
N GLU A 41 18.45 0.22 -4.00
CA GLU A 41 18.28 1.23 -2.95
C GLU A 41 16.82 1.66 -2.86
N ILE A 42 16.16 1.90 -4.01
CA ILE A 42 14.74 2.22 -4.07
C ILE A 42 13.90 1.11 -3.44
N SER A 43 14.17 -0.16 -3.78
CA SER A 43 13.40 -1.30 -3.25
C SER A 43 13.53 -1.41 -1.72
N ARG A 44 14.69 -1.07 -1.14
CA ARG A 44 14.94 -1.11 0.30
C ARG A 44 14.18 -0.05 1.09
N GLU A 45 13.85 1.09 0.48
CA GLU A 45 13.04 2.15 1.11
C GLU A 45 11.61 1.67 1.42
N PHE A 46 11.14 0.63 0.73
CA PHE A 46 9.78 0.09 0.89
C PHE A 46 9.79 -1.30 1.53
N ASN A 47 10.84 -1.65 2.29
CA ASN A 47 10.99 -3.02 2.78
C ASN A 47 9.85 -3.44 3.72
N CYS A 48 9.42 -4.69 3.60
CA CYS A 48 8.35 -5.26 4.42
C CYS A 48 8.98 -6.15 5.48
N VAL A 49 8.67 -5.91 6.76
CA VAL A 49 9.32 -6.58 7.90
C VAL A 49 8.33 -7.47 8.63
N CYS A 50 8.67 -8.74 8.77
CA CYS A 50 7.91 -9.73 9.54
C CYS A 50 8.73 -10.25 10.72
N THR A 51 8.04 -10.79 11.73
CA THR A 51 8.68 -11.45 12.87
C THR A 51 9.34 -12.77 12.40
N ALA A 52 10.45 -13.14 13.03
CA ALA A 52 11.18 -14.37 12.72
C ALA A 52 10.55 -15.65 13.30
N GLU A 53 9.48 -15.51 14.08
CA GLU A 53 8.83 -16.63 14.73
C GLU A 53 8.08 -17.54 13.72
N ARG A 54 7.81 -18.78 14.13
CA ARG A 54 7.02 -19.75 13.36
C ARG A 54 5.55 -19.72 13.78
N SER A 55 4.95 -18.54 13.82
CA SER A 55 3.50 -18.41 14.00
C SER A 55 2.79 -18.41 12.64
N PRO A 56 1.52 -18.87 12.56
CA PRO A 56 0.71 -18.73 11.34
C PRO A 56 0.61 -17.27 10.85
N ALA A 57 0.58 -16.31 11.79
CA ALA A 57 0.60 -14.89 11.48
C ALA A 57 1.93 -14.45 10.83
N ALA A 58 3.06 -14.94 11.33
CA ALA A 58 4.37 -14.65 10.76
C ALA A 58 4.54 -15.27 9.36
N LEU A 59 3.96 -16.45 9.12
CA LEU A 59 3.91 -17.06 7.77
C LEU A 59 3.08 -16.19 6.82
N ALA A 60 1.86 -15.82 7.20
CA ALA A 60 1.00 -14.96 6.38
C ALA A 60 1.64 -13.59 6.09
N CYS A 61 2.36 -13.03 7.06
CA CYS A 61 3.13 -11.80 6.86
C CYS A 61 4.22 -11.99 5.80
N ARG A 62 4.99 -13.08 5.87
CA ARG A 62 6.07 -13.35 4.90
C ARG A 62 5.51 -13.53 3.49
N ASP A 63 4.41 -14.26 3.34
CA ASP A 63 3.73 -14.43 2.06
C ASP A 63 3.26 -13.09 1.50
N TYR A 64 2.69 -12.23 2.35
CA TYR A 64 2.33 -10.87 1.97
C TYR A 64 3.53 -10.03 1.55
N CYS A 65 4.62 -10.02 2.32
CA CYS A 65 5.83 -9.28 1.99
C CYS A 65 6.44 -9.74 0.66
N ASN A 66 6.48 -11.06 0.42
CA ASN A 66 6.97 -11.63 -0.83
C ASN A 66 6.12 -11.17 -2.03
N ALA A 67 4.80 -11.17 -1.89
CA ALA A 67 3.89 -10.65 -2.93
C ALA A 67 4.13 -9.14 -3.19
N MET A 68 4.30 -8.35 -2.12
CA MET A 68 4.58 -6.91 -2.24
C MET A 68 5.93 -6.62 -2.87
N ASP A 69 6.94 -7.45 -2.67
CA ASP A 69 8.26 -7.28 -3.29
C ASP A 69 8.23 -7.48 -4.80
N VAL A 70 7.41 -8.42 -5.29
CA VAL A 70 7.15 -8.55 -6.73
C VAL A 70 6.48 -7.27 -7.26
N TYR A 71 5.48 -6.76 -6.54
CA TYR A 71 4.74 -5.56 -6.96
C TYR A 71 5.63 -4.31 -7.03
N LYS A 72 6.51 -4.11 -6.04
CA LYS A 72 7.46 -3.00 -6.03
C LYS A 72 8.36 -3.01 -7.26
N ARG A 73 8.92 -4.18 -7.60
CA ARG A 73 9.81 -4.34 -8.75
C ARG A 73 9.10 -4.00 -10.06
N GLU A 74 7.88 -4.49 -10.25
CA GLU A 74 7.10 -4.17 -11.45
C GLU A 74 6.78 -2.68 -11.57
N ILE A 75 6.39 -2.02 -10.47
CA ILE A 75 6.09 -0.58 -10.49
C ILE A 75 7.34 0.23 -10.84
N ILE A 76 8.50 -0.11 -10.26
CA ILE A 76 9.78 0.53 -10.63
C ILE A 76 10.07 0.33 -12.11
N ARG A 77 9.84 -0.88 -12.65
CA ARG A 77 10.02 -1.20 -14.07
C ARG A 77 9.12 -0.34 -14.96
N TYR A 78 7.83 -0.21 -14.64
CA TYR A 78 6.88 0.60 -15.40
C TYR A 78 7.28 2.09 -15.44
N ILE A 79 7.72 2.63 -14.30
CA ILE A 79 8.20 4.02 -14.22
C ILE A 79 9.44 4.22 -15.08
N LYS A 80 10.39 3.27 -15.05
CA LYS A 80 11.60 3.32 -15.89
C LYS A 80 11.30 3.15 -17.37
N ALA A 81 10.21 2.45 -17.72
CA ALA A 81 9.71 2.33 -19.09
C ALA A 81 8.99 3.61 -19.59
N GLY A 82 8.87 4.65 -18.75
CA GLY A 82 8.26 5.93 -19.12
C GLY A 82 6.74 5.96 -18.96
N GLU A 83 6.14 4.95 -18.32
CA GLU A 83 4.71 5.00 -18.01
C GLU A 83 4.42 6.11 -17.00
N LYS A 84 3.29 6.81 -17.20
CA LYS A 84 2.89 7.89 -16.32
C LYS A 84 2.53 7.35 -14.93
N PRO A 85 3.15 7.85 -13.84
CA PRO A 85 2.86 7.41 -12.48
C PRO A 85 1.37 7.41 -12.09
N SER A 86 0.60 8.37 -12.63
CA SER A 86 -0.85 8.50 -12.40
C SER A 86 -1.70 7.41 -13.06
N GLU A 87 -1.16 6.71 -14.06
CA GLU A 87 -1.88 5.72 -14.87
C GLU A 87 -1.50 4.28 -14.47
N ILE A 88 -0.26 4.05 -14.04
CA ILE A 88 0.29 2.73 -13.68
C ILE A 88 -0.65 1.94 -12.75
N CYS A 89 -1.15 2.57 -11.68
CA CYS A 89 -1.91 1.85 -10.66
C CYS A 89 -3.25 1.31 -11.16
N VAL A 90 -3.91 2.03 -12.07
CA VAL A 90 -5.20 1.58 -12.63
C VAL A 90 -4.98 0.68 -13.83
N SER A 91 -4.01 1.00 -14.70
CA SER A 91 -3.68 0.23 -15.91
C SER A 91 -3.24 -1.19 -15.57
N HIS A 92 -2.40 -1.34 -14.54
CA HIS A 92 -1.91 -2.64 -14.07
C HIS A 92 -2.77 -3.25 -12.96
N LYS A 93 -4.00 -2.76 -12.78
CA LYS A 93 -5.03 -3.30 -11.87
C LYS A 93 -4.64 -3.35 -10.39
N PHE A 94 -3.56 -2.66 -9.98
CA PHE A 94 -3.23 -2.48 -8.56
C PHE A 94 -4.33 -1.71 -7.82
N CYS A 95 -5.01 -0.80 -8.51
CA CYS A 95 -6.20 -0.08 -8.10
C CYS A 95 -7.41 -0.48 -8.96
N PRO A 96 -8.64 -0.47 -8.41
CA PRO A 96 -9.84 -0.65 -9.20
C PRO A 96 -9.99 0.45 -10.26
N GLN A 97 -10.46 0.08 -11.45
CA GLN A 97 -11.02 1.04 -12.38
C GLN A 97 -12.27 1.64 -11.74
N SER A 98 -12.34 2.97 -11.70
CA SER A 98 -13.50 3.69 -11.17
C SER A 98 -14.73 3.35 -12.02
N SER A 99 -15.48 2.34 -11.61
CA SER A 99 -16.81 2.02 -12.13
C SER A 99 -17.78 2.37 -11.01
N ASN A 100 -18.39 3.54 -11.14
CA ASN A 100 -19.30 4.19 -10.20
C ASN A 100 -18.66 4.84 -8.96
N GLY A 101 -19.00 6.11 -8.77
CA GLY A 101 -18.48 6.99 -7.73
C GLY A 101 -18.72 6.46 -6.32
N HIS A 102 -17.68 5.89 -5.72
CA HIS A 102 -17.53 5.78 -4.28
C HIS A 102 -16.16 6.35 -3.87
N VAL A 103 -16.05 7.67 -4.02
CA VAL A 103 -15.76 8.57 -2.91
C VAL A 103 -14.69 8.08 -1.92
N HIS A 104 -13.48 8.67 -2.06
CA HIS A 104 -12.44 8.76 -1.03
C HIS A 104 -12.88 9.61 0.20
N GLN A 105 -14.12 9.41 0.69
CA GLN A 105 -14.73 10.15 1.81
C GLN A 105 -15.69 9.24 2.61
N LYS A 106 -15.31 8.00 2.93
CA LYS A 106 -16.08 7.20 3.91
C LYS A 106 -15.25 6.37 4.90
N LEU A 107 -13.99 6.70 5.13
CA LEU A 107 -13.26 6.20 6.31
C LEU A 107 -13.35 7.11 7.54
N PHE A 108 -13.93 8.31 7.43
CA PHE A 108 -14.14 9.23 8.57
C PHE A 108 -15.59 9.33 9.10
N LYS A 109 -16.54 8.52 8.60
CA LYS A 109 -17.96 8.60 9.01
C LYS A 109 -18.54 7.33 9.66
N ARG A 110 -17.71 6.39 10.13
CA ARG A 110 -18.21 5.12 10.71
C ARG A 110 -17.65 4.73 12.08
N ARG A 111 -17.31 5.69 12.94
CA ARG A 111 -17.12 5.44 14.39
C ARG A 111 -17.57 6.61 15.27
N VAL A 112 -18.82 7.04 15.15
CA VAL A 112 -19.51 7.75 16.25
C VAL A 112 -20.83 7.02 16.49
N PRO A 113 -21.04 6.38 17.66
CA PRO A 113 -22.33 5.81 18.02
C PRO A 113 -23.39 6.91 18.05
N ARG A 114 -24.54 6.67 17.42
CA ARG A 114 -25.65 7.62 17.23
C ARG A 114 -26.36 8.07 18.53
N ARG A 115 -25.82 7.77 19.72
CA ARG A 115 -26.49 7.99 21.01
C ARG A 115 -26.06 9.25 21.76
N GLU A 116 -25.06 9.98 21.27
CA GLU A 116 -24.60 11.23 21.91
C GLU A 116 -25.07 12.51 21.21
N LEU A 117 -25.88 12.41 20.15
CA LEU A 117 -26.50 13.58 19.54
C LEU A 117 -27.84 13.86 20.22
N LYS A 118 -27.81 14.53 21.37
CA LYS A 118 -28.97 15.24 21.93
C LYS A 118 -28.62 16.74 21.95
N PRO A 119 -29.52 17.63 21.51
CA PRO A 119 -29.28 19.07 21.49
C PRO A 119 -29.16 19.65 22.91
#